data_AF-A0A0J9TQ14-F1
#
_entry.id   AF-A0A0J9TQ14-F1
#
_cell.length_a   1.000
_cell.length_b   1.000
_cell.length_c   1.000
_cell.angle_alpha   90.00
_cell.angle_beta   90.00
_cell.angle_gamma   90.00
#
_symmetry.space_group_name_H-M   'P 1'
#
loop_
_entity.id
_entity.type
_entity.pdbx_description
1 polymer ?
#
loop_
_entity_poly.entity_id
_entity_poly.type
_entity_poly.pdbx_seq_one_letter_code
_entity_poly.pdbx_strand_id
1 'polypeptide(L)'
;MKKCDIFFLYLIFFVLTTIKRCQPFIIPNNTKMVNGPLLKSCCRSKRVVTIFGKKKKNRKVVVIECTEARKYGKQPSRYVTEKNKVNTPKKLQLYKYNKYLKRRTLHVEIK
;
A
#
# COMPACT_ATOMS: atom_id res chain seq x y z
N MET A 1 -2.14 21.25 60.52
CA MET A 1 -1.27 20.86 59.39
C MET A 1 -1.32 21.97 58.36
N LYS A 2 -0.16 22.47 57.93
CA LYS A 2 -0.03 23.81 57.32
C LYS A 2 -0.43 23.75 55.85
N LYS A 3 -1.01 24.82 55.30
CA LYS A 3 -1.43 24.93 53.88
C LYS A 3 -0.30 24.54 52.90
N CYS A 4 0.97 24.63 53.32
CA CYS A 4 2.15 24.21 52.55
C CYS A 4 2.20 22.70 52.24
N ASP A 5 1.66 21.83 53.10
CA ASP A 5 1.73 20.37 52.91
C ASP A 5 0.79 19.89 51.78
N ILE A 6 -0.34 20.59 51.58
CA ILE A 6 -1.33 20.29 50.54
C ILE A 6 -0.82 20.68 49.15
N PHE A 7 -0.13 21.82 49.03
CA PHE A 7 0.48 22.25 47.77
C PHE A 7 1.61 21.31 47.33
N PHE A 8 2.40 20.78 48.27
CA PHE A 8 3.44 19.79 47.98
C PHE A 8 2.87 18.49 47.43
N LEU A 9 1.75 18.01 47.99
CA LEU A 9 1.06 16.82 47.47
C LEU A 9 0.49 17.04 46.07
N TYR A 10 -0.07 18.23 45.79
CA TYR A 10 -0.59 18.57 44.47
C TYR A 10 0.51 18.66 43.40
N LEU A 11 1.69 19.18 43.78
CA LEU A 11 2.86 19.24 42.90
C LEU A 11 3.40 17.83 42.59
N ILE A 12 3.46 16.93 43.59
CA ILE A 12 3.85 15.53 43.35
C ILE A 12 2.86 14.80 42.45
N PHE A 13 1.54 15.00 42.62
CA PHE A 13 0.55 14.43 41.71
C PHE A 13 0.70 14.96 40.26
N PHE A 14 1.02 16.25 40.10
CA PHE A 14 1.25 16.85 38.77
C PHE A 14 2.53 16.31 38.10
N VAL A 15 3.59 16.05 38.87
CA VAL A 15 4.82 15.41 38.39
C VAL A 15 4.58 13.93 38.05
N LEU A 16 3.82 13.18 38.85
CA LEU A 16 3.51 11.77 38.56
C LEU A 16 2.61 11.60 37.32
N THR A 17 1.69 12.54 37.08
CA THR A 17 0.80 12.55 35.90
C THR A 17 1.53 12.94 34.61
N THR A 18 2.56 13.78 34.69
CA THR A 18 3.43 14.09 33.53
C THR A 18 4.41 12.96 33.24
N ILE A 19 4.96 12.26 34.24
CA ILE A 19 5.83 11.09 34.05
C ILE A 19 5.08 9.91 33.39
N LYS A 20 3.80 9.67 33.73
CA LYS A 20 2.99 8.61 33.08
C LYS A 20 2.58 8.93 31.63
N ARG A 21 2.67 10.18 31.19
CA ARG A 21 2.41 10.60 29.79
C ARG A 21 3.64 10.45 28.89
N CYS A 22 4.82 10.25 29.48
CA CYS A 22 6.09 10.02 28.79
C CYS A 22 6.47 8.53 28.79
N GLN A 23 5.53 7.65 28.46
CA GLN A 23 5.93 6.37 27.88
C GLN A 23 6.35 6.70 26.44
N PRO A 24 7.63 6.51 26.05
CA PRO A 24 7.97 6.57 24.63
C PRO A 24 7.03 5.60 23.94
N PHE A 25 6.35 6.09 22.91
CA PHE A 25 5.55 5.30 21.98
C PHE A 25 6.41 4.10 21.58
N ILE A 26 6.19 2.96 22.25
CA ILE A 26 6.91 1.72 21.97
C ILE A 26 6.49 1.37 20.55
N ILE A 27 7.38 1.68 19.61
CA ILE A 27 7.31 1.20 18.25
C ILE A 27 7.20 -0.33 18.39
N PRO A 28 6.15 -0.97 17.87
CA PRO A 28 6.10 -2.43 17.90
C PRO A 28 7.28 -2.95 17.09
N ASN A 29 8.23 -3.60 17.77
CA ASN A 29 9.44 -4.23 17.21
C ASN A 29 9.14 -5.42 16.27
N ASN A 30 7.91 -5.50 15.77
CA ASN A 30 7.47 -6.40 14.72
C ASN A 30 7.02 -5.56 13.51
N THR A 31 7.95 -4.80 12.96
CA THR A 31 8.01 -4.74 11.51
C THR A 31 9.00 -5.82 11.12
N LYS A 32 8.49 -7.00 10.72
CA LYS A 32 9.29 -7.85 9.84
C LYS A 32 9.52 -7.03 8.58
N MET A 33 10.64 -6.29 8.55
CA MET A 33 11.23 -5.79 7.34
C MET A 33 11.36 -7.01 6.45
N VAL A 34 10.46 -7.14 5.47
CA VAL A 34 10.68 -8.09 4.41
C VAL A 34 12.00 -7.62 3.81
N ASN A 35 13.03 -8.46 3.89
CA ASN A 35 14.31 -8.23 3.24
C ASN A 35 14.06 -8.08 1.74
N GLY A 36 13.68 -6.87 1.33
CA GLY A 36 13.63 -6.46 -0.05
C GLY A 36 15.07 -6.34 -0.51
N PRO A 37 15.44 -6.94 -1.65
CA PRO A 37 16.80 -6.87 -2.13
C PRO A 37 17.18 -5.39 -2.33
N LEU A 38 18.29 -5.00 -1.70
CA LEU A 38 19.01 -3.76 -1.96
C LEU A 38 19.12 -3.57 -3.48
N LEU A 39 18.58 -2.44 -3.95
CA LEU A 39 18.45 -2.08 -5.35
C LEU A 39 19.82 -2.03 -6.04
N LYS A 40 20.27 -3.18 -6.58
CA LYS A 40 21.41 -3.24 -7.50
C LYS A 40 20.93 -2.90 -8.91
N SER A 41 21.05 -1.61 -9.19
CA SER A 41 21.48 -0.94 -10.43
C SER A 41 21.28 -1.59 -11.81
N CYS A 42 21.04 -0.68 -12.75
CA CYS A 42 21.37 -0.72 -14.19
C CYS A 42 20.57 -1.68 -15.08
N CYS A 43 19.58 -1.10 -15.77
CA CYS A 43 19.15 -1.52 -17.10
C CYS A 43 18.51 -2.91 -17.25
N ARG A 44 17.36 -3.13 -16.62
CA ARG A 44 16.23 -3.82 -17.29
C ARG A 44 14.91 -3.44 -16.64
N SER A 45 14.18 -2.53 -17.28
CA SER A 45 12.85 -2.06 -16.85
C SER A 45 11.81 -3.17 -16.94
N LYS A 46 11.89 -4.18 -16.08
CA LYS A 46 10.70 -4.94 -15.69
C LYS A 46 9.99 -4.03 -14.69
N ARG A 47 8.82 -3.50 -15.07
CA ARG A 47 7.94 -2.78 -14.13
C ARG A 47 7.45 -3.78 -13.08
N VAL A 48 8.25 -4.01 -12.05
CA VAL A 48 7.88 -4.83 -10.91
C VAL A 48 6.92 -4.00 -10.07
N VAL A 49 5.66 -4.40 -10.02
CA VAL A 49 4.68 -3.81 -9.11
C VAL A 49 4.94 -4.39 -7.72
N THR A 50 5.59 -3.63 -6.85
CA THR A 50 5.83 -4.00 -5.44
C THR A 50 4.71 -3.46 -4.57
N ILE A 51 3.90 -4.33 -3.96
CA ILE A 51 2.93 -3.96 -2.92
C ILE A 51 3.60 -4.17 -1.56
N PHE A 52 3.63 -3.14 -0.70
CA PHE A 52 4.30 -3.14 0.61
C PHE A 52 3.54 -3.91 1.72
N GLY A 53 2.61 -4.81 1.37
CA GLY A 53 1.69 -5.47 2.32
C GLY A 53 1.80 -6.99 2.34
N LYS A 54 1.27 -7.62 3.40
CA LYS A 54 1.23 -9.09 3.56
C LYS A 54 0.45 -9.73 2.41
N LYS A 55 1.16 -10.40 1.51
CA LYS A 55 0.60 -11.04 0.32
C LYS A 55 -0.33 -12.19 0.71
N LYS A 56 -1.61 -12.09 0.36
CA LYS A 56 -2.57 -13.21 0.47
C LYS A 56 -2.21 -14.28 -0.56
N LYS A 57 -2.08 -15.55 -0.15
CA LYS A 57 -1.58 -16.67 -1.00
C LYS A 57 -2.31 -16.78 -2.36
N ASN A 58 -3.63 -16.58 -2.39
CA ASN A 58 -4.45 -16.82 -3.59
C ASN A 58 -4.70 -15.55 -4.45
N ARG A 59 -4.34 -14.36 -3.96
CA ARG A 59 -4.46 -13.11 -4.73
C ARG A 59 -3.17 -12.81 -5.47
N LYS A 60 -3.31 -12.51 -6.77
CA LYS A 60 -2.22 -12.15 -7.67
C LYS A 60 -2.45 -10.74 -8.21
N VAL A 61 -1.40 -9.92 -8.18
CA VAL A 61 -1.38 -8.62 -8.87
C VAL A 61 -1.25 -8.87 -10.37
N VAL A 62 -2.14 -8.27 -11.14
CA VAL A 62 -2.24 -8.41 -12.59
C VAL A 62 -2.35 -7.03 -13.23
N VAL A 63 -1.82 -6.91 -14.45
CA VAL A 63 -1.92 -5.70 -15.25
C VAL A 63 -2.97 -5.94 -16.35
N ILE A 64 -3.94 -5.05 -16.45
CA ILE A 64 -4.94 -5.04 -17.53
C ILE A 64 -4.62 -3.91 -18.51
N GLU A 65 -4.71 -4.18 -19.81
CA GLU A 65 -4.40 -3.24 -20.89
C GLU A 65 -5.58 -3.06 -21.84
N CYS A 66 -5.78 -1.82 -22.32
CA CYS A 66 -6.79 -1.50 -23.32
C CYS A 66 -6.54 -2.24 -24.64
N THR A 67 -7.57 -2.89 -25.16
CA THR A 67 -7.52 -3.64 -26.43
C THR A 67 -7.70 -2.77 -27.67
N GLU A 68 -8.46 -1.67 -27.55
CA GLU A 68 -8.82 -0.81 -28.66
C GLU A 68 -7.70 0.13 -29.09
N ALA A 69 -6.93 0.67 -28.14
CA ALA A 69 -6.01 1.78 -28.38
C ALA A 69 -4.96 1.50 -29.47
N ARG A 70 -4.44 0.25 -29.51
CA ARG A 70 -3.45 -0.16 -30.52
C ARG A 70 -4.01 -0.09 -31.94
N LYS A 71 -5.30 -0.37 -32.13
CA LYS A 71 -5.96 -0.30 -33.44
C LYS A 71 -6.05 1.14 -33.97
N TYR A 72 -6.16 2.11 -33.06
CA TYR A 72 -6.20 3.54 -33.38
C TYR A 72 -4.80 4.19 -33.40
N GLY A 73 -3.72 3.41 -33.35
CA GLY A 73 -2.35 3.93 -33.30
C GLY A 73 -2.02 4.71 -32.01
N LYS A 74 -2.87 4.62 -30.97
CA LYS A 74 -2.67 5.30 -29.69
C LYS A 74 -2.02 4.36 -28.67
N GLN A 75 -1.32 4.96 -27.70
CA GLN A 75 -0.76 4.19 -26.59
C GLN A 75 -1.88 3.53 -25.78
N PRO A 76 -1.79 2.23 -25.45
CA PRO A 76 -2.80 1.58 -24.64
C PRO A 76 -2.66 1.95 -23.16
N SER A 77 -3.79 2.29 -22.54
CA SER A 77 -3.88 2.51 -21.09
C SER A 77 -3.66 1.18 -20.34
N ARG A 78 -2.92 1.22 -19.23
CA ARG A 78 -2.61 0.06 -18.38
C ARG A 78 -3.00 0.35 -16.93
N TYR A 79 -3.66 -0.61 -16.29
CA TYR A 79 -4.03 -0.54 -14.88
C TYR A 79 -3.51 -1.75 -14.13
N VAL A 80 -3.12 -1.52 -12.88
CA VAL A 80 -2.73 -2.57 -11.94
C VAL A 80 -3.94 -2.90 -11.08
N THR A 81 -4.26 -4.18 -10.98
CA THR A 81 -5.36 -4.69 -10.15
C THR A 81 -4.96 -6.01 -9.49
N GLU A 82 -5.72 -6.46 -8.50
CA GLU A 82 -5.56 -7.80 -7.93
C GLU A 82 -6.69 -8.71 -8.41
N LYS A 83 -6.37 -9.95 -8.76
CA LYS A 83 -7.35 -11.01 -8.99
C LYS A 83 -7.12 -12.21 -8.08
N ASN A 84 -8.18 -12.94 -7.78
CA ASN A 84 -8.08 -14.22 -7.07
C ASN A 84 -7.92 -15.34 -8.11
N LYS A 85 -6.77 -16.02 -8.11
CA LYS A 85 -6.45 -17.06 -9.10
C LYS A 85 -7.43 -18.24 -9.05
N VAL A 86 -7.97 -18.54 -7.87
CA VAL A 86 -8.86 -19.70 -7.66
C VAL A 86 -10.27 -19.40 -8.16
N ASN A 87 -10.84 -18.27 -7.75
CA ASN A 87 -12.23 -17.93 -8.10
C ASN A 87 -12.36 -17.51 -9.56
N THR A 88 -11.36 -16.79 -10.10
CA THR A 88 -11.37 -16.30 -11.48
C THR A 88 -10.13 -16.78 -12.26
N PRO A 89 -10.17 -18.03 -12.78
CA PRO A 89 -9.05 -18.60 -13.52
C PRO A 89 -8.87 -17.96 -14.90
N LYS A 90 -9.96 -17.49 -15.52
CA LYS A 90 -9.96 -16.81 -16.82
C LYS A 90 -9.25 -15.45 -16.75
N LYS A 91 -8.87 -14.92 -17.93
CA LYS A 91 -8.30 -13.57 -18.03
C LYS A 91 -9.30 -12.53 -17.53
N LEU A 92 -8.85 -11.60 -16.70
CA LEU A 92 -9.68 -10.51 -16.22
C LEU A 92 -10.02 -9.56 -17.38
N GLN A 93 -11.31 -9.32 -17.59
CA GLN A 93 -11.83 -8.37 -18.58
C GLN A 93 -12.68 -7.34 -17.86
N LEU A 94 -12.28 -6.08 -17.92
CA LEU A 94 -12.98 -4.99 -17.23
C LEU A 94 -13.08 -3.78 -18.14
N TYR A 95 -14.22 -3.10 -18.10
CA TYR A 95 -14.35 -1.78 -18.70
C TYR A 95 -13.68 -0.75 -17.79
N LYS A 96 -12.66 -0.08 -18.32
CA LYS A 96 -11.95 1.02 -17.65
C LYS A 96 -11.86 2.22 -18.59
N TYR A 97 -11.75 3.40 -18.00
CA TYR A 97 -11.52 4.62 -18.75
C TYR A 97 -10.16 4.54 -19.45
N ASN A 98 -10.07 5.00 -20.69
CA ASN A 98 -8.82 5.16 -21.39
C ASN A 98 -8.57 6.65 -21.64
N LYS A 99 -7.52 7.21 -21.04
CA LYS A 99 -7.14 8.63 -21.16
C LYS A 99 -6.79 9.07 -22.58
N TYR A 100 -6.30 8.16 -23.43
CA TYR A 100 -5.88 8.46 -24.80
C TYR A 100 -7.06 8.49 -25.80
N LEU A 101 -8.09 7.68 -25.54
CA LEU A 101 -9.32 7.65 -26.33
C LEU A 101 -10.44 8.50 -25.71
N LYS A 102 -10.24 8.98 -24.48
CA LYS A 102 -11.20 9.78 -23.70
C LYS A 102 -12.57 9.10 -23.52
N ARG A 103 -12.61 7.76 -23.44
CA ARG A 103 -13.83 6.97 -23.27
C ARG A 103 -13.57 5.68 -22.48
N ARG A 104 -14.65 5.02 -22.00
CA ARG A 104 -14.55 3.67 -21.42
C ARG A 104 -14.34 2.63 -22.52
N THR A 105 -13.39 1.74 -22.30
CA THR A 105 -12.98 0.72 -23.28
C THR A 105 -12.70 -0.59 -22.57
N LEU A 106 -12.69 -1.68 -23.34
CA LEU A 106 -12.40 -3.01 -22.81
C LEU A 106 -10.90 -3.17 -22.51
N HIS A 107 -10.58 -3.45 -21.25
CA HIS A 107 -9.22 -3.78 -20.80
C HIS A 107 -9.13 -5.27 -20.45
N VAL A 108 -8.07 -5.92 -20.94
CA VAL A 108 -7.83 -7.36 -20.78
C VAL A 108 -6.49 -7.58 -20.10
N GLU A 109 -6.42 -8.59 -19.23
CA GLU A 109 -5.20 -9.02 -18.55
C GLU A 109 -4.09 -9.43 -19.53
N ILE A 110 -2.88 -8.90 -19.28
CA ILE A 110 -1.65 -9.27 -19.98
C ILE A 110 -0.88 -10.31 -19.14
N LYS A 111 -0.22 -11.26 -19.82
CA LYS A 111 0.65 -12.28 -19.21
C LYS A 111 2.06 -11.76 -18.95
#